data_AF-A0A972R154-F1
#
_entry.id   AF-A0A972R154-F1
#
_cell.length_a   1.000
_cell.length_b   1.000
_cell.length_c   1.000
_cell.angle_alpha   90.00
_cell.angle_beta   90.00
_cell.angle_gamma   90.00
#
_symmetry.space_group_name_H-M   'P 1'
#
loop_
_entity.id
_entity.type
_entity.pdbx_description
1 polymer ?
#
loop_
_entity_poly.entity_id
_entity_poly.type
_entity_poly.pdbx_seq_one_letter_code
_entity_poly.pdbx_strand_id
1 'polypeptide(L)'
;MVVWGKQAENCSQYLNKGSAIFVEGRLQSRSWEAEDGTKRNTLEVVARRVQFLDKMGKPVEEREVNREEGDEGVEEGTVSSGGE
;
A
#
# COMPACT_ATOMS: atom_id res chain seq x y z
N MET A 1 -10.81 -14.30 8.17
CA MET A 1 -11.56 -13.71 7.04
C MET A 1 -11.07 -14.35 5.76
N VAL A 2 -11.89 -14.35 4.71
CA VAL A 2 -11.53 -14.88 3.40
C VAL A 2 -11.72 -13.76 2.37
N VAL A 3 -10.71 -13.52 1.55
CA VAL A 3 -10.71 -12.49 0.49
C VAL A 3 -10.39 -13.19 -0.83
N TRP A 4 -11.06 -12.79 -1.90
CA TRP A 4 -10.90 -13.40 -3.22
C TRP A 4 -10.60 -12.35 -4.31
N GLY A 5 -10.09 -12.83 -5.46
CA GLY A 5 -9.81 -12.00 -6.63
C GLY A 5 -8.77 -10.90 -6.38
N LYS A 6 -8.90 -9.78 -7.10
CA LYS A 6 -7.95 -8.66 -7.06
C LYS A 6 -7.70 -8.08 -5.65
N GLN A 7 -8.70 -8.13 -4.77
CA GLN A 7 -8.51 -7.68 -3.39
C GLN A 7 -7.58 -8.62 -2.61
N ALA A 8 -7.58 -9.92 -2.90
CA ALA A 8 -6.68 -10.87 -2.27
C ALA A 8 -5.22 -10.63 -2.70
N GLU A 9 -4.99 -10.28 -3.97
CA GLU A 9 -3.67 -9.91 -4.48
C GLU A 9 -3.13 -8.68 -3.74
N ASN A 10 -3.93 -7.62 -3.63
CA ASN A 10 -3.56 -6.43 -2.86
C ASN A 10 -3.27 -6.79 -1.38
N CYS A 11 -4.11 -7.62 -0.77
CA CYS A 11 -3.87 -8.10 0.59
C CYS A 11 -2.53 -8.85 0.71
N SER A 12 -2.18 -9.70 -0.25
CA SER A 12 -0.91 -10.44 -0.23
C SER A 12 0.32 -9.55 -0.38
N GLN A 13 0.19 -8.44 -1.10
CA GLN A 13 1.28 -7.49 -1.34
C GLN A 13 1.50 -6.53 -0.16
N TYR A 14 0.42 -6.07 0.48
CA TYR A 14 0.49 -4.96 1.45
C TYR A 14 0.21 -5.38 2.90
N LEU A 15 -0.44 -6.52 3.16
CA LEU A 15 -0.71 -6.96 4.53
C LEU A 15 0.45 -7.75 5.12
N ASN A 16 0.90 -7.26 6.27
CA ASN A 16 1.80 -7.97 7.17
C ASN A 16 1.10 -8.24 8.51
N LYS A 17 1.65 -9.16 9.30
CA LYS A 17 1.16 -9.41 10.66
C LYS A 17 1.11 -8.10 11.46
N GLY A 18 -0.03 -7.84 12.10
CA GLY A 18 -0.24 -6.61 12.87
C GLY A 18 -0.53 -5.36 12.03
N SER A 19 -0.87 -5.50 10.75
CA SER A 19 -1.42 -4.38 9.96
C SER A 19 -2.84 -4.07 10.42
N ALA A 20 -3.17 -2.80 10.57
CA ALA A 20 -4.52 -2.37 10.89
C ALA A 20 -5.35 -2.32 9.60
N ILE A 21 -6.52 -2.95 9.62
CA ILE A 21 -7.43 -2.98 8.48
C ILE A 21 -8.88 -2.89 8.93
N PHE A 22 -9.71 -2.28 8.10
CA PHE A 22 -11.16 -2.37 8.18
C PHE A 22 -11.67 -3.33 7.10
N VAL A 23 -12.59 -4.22 7.48
CA VAL A 23 -13.12 -5.24 6.58
C VAL A 23 -14.64 -5.26 6.65
N GLU A 24 -15.25 -5.10 5.48
CA GLU A 24 -16.69 -5.19 5.29
C GLU A 24 -17.00 -6.42 4.42
N GLY A 25 -17.98 -7.22 4.83
CA GLY A 25 -18.28 -8.47 4.15
C GLY A 25 -19.53 -9.15 4.69
N ARG A 26 -19.68 -10.42 4.30
CA ARG A 26 -20.77 -11.28 4.77
C ARG A 26 -20.20 -12.31 5.75
N LEU A 27 -20.92 -12.56 6.84
CA LEU A 27 -20.62 -13.67 7.74
C LEU A 27 -21.11 -14.97 7.11
N GLN A 28 -20.26 -15.99 7.09
CA GLN A 28 -20.55 -17.31 6.57
C GLN A 28 -20.17 -18.35 7.62
N SER A 29 -21.08 -19.29 7.86
CA SER A 29 -20.80 -20.51 8.62
C SER A 29 -20.60 -21.65 7.64
N ARG A 30 -19.46 -22.35 7.73
CA ARG A 30 -19.21 -23.57 6.98
C ARG A 30 -19.03 -24.74 7.92
N SER A 31 -19.65 -25.87 7.57
CA SER A 31 -19.48 -27.14 8.25
C SER A 31 -18.76 -28.09 7.31
N TRP A 32 -17.73 -28.76 7.81
CA TRP A 32 -16.97 -29.77 7.07
C TRP A 32 -16.62 -30.94 7.98
N GLU A 33 -16.41 -32.11 7.40
CA GLU A 33 -15.99 -33.31 8.12
C GLU A 33 -14.48 -33.43 8.06
N ALA A 34 -13.84 -33.53 9.21
CA ALA A 34 -12.40 -33.76 9.30
C ALA A 34 -12.07 -35.24 9.04
N GLU A 35 -10.80 -35.51 8.75
CA GLU A 35 -10.32 -36.88 8.43
C GLU A 35 -10.56 -37.89 9.56
N ASP A 36 -10.74 -37.38 10.80
CA ASP A 36 -11.10 -38.15 11.99
C ASP A 36 -12.61 -38.44 12.11
N GLY A 37 -13.43 -38.05 11.12
CA GLY A 37 -14.90 -38.20 11.11
C GLY A 37 -15.64 -37.13 11.93
N THR A 38 -14.93 -36.17 12.53
CA THR A 38 -15.54 -35.13 13.36
C THR A 38 -16.09 -34.00 12.49
N LYS A 39 -17.34 -33.60 12.73
CA LYS A 39 -17.91 -32.39 12.11
C LYS A 39 -17.33 -31.13 12.76
N ARG A 40 -16.68 -30.29 11.96
CA ARG A 40 -16.14 -29.00 12.39
C ARG A 40 -16.91 -27.86 11.76
N ASN A 41 -17.20 -26.85 12.57
CA ASN A 41 -17.84 -25.62 12.13
C ASN A 41 -16.83 -24.48 12.14
N THR A 42 -16.86 -23.65 11.11
CA THR A 42 -16.01 -22.47 11.01
C THR A 42 -16.85 -21.27 10.63
N LEU A 43 -16.73 -20.20 11.42
CA LEU A 43 -17.32 -18.90 11.12
C LEU A 43 -16.26 -18.03 10.45
N GLU A 44 -16.58 -17.52 9.28
CA GLU A 44 -15.67 -16.72 8.48
C GLU A 44 -16.39 -15.49 7.93
N VAL A 45 -15.68 -14.37 7.82
CA VAL A 45 -16.16 -13.20 7.07
C VAL A 45 -15.60 -13.29 5.67
N VAL A 46 -16.48 -13.40 4.67
CA VAL A 46 -16.14 -13.27 3.25
C VAL A 46 -16.11 -11.79 2.89
N ALA A 47 -14.92 -11.26 2.65
CA ALA A 47 -14.70 -9.84 2.47
C ALA A 47 -15.22 -9.36 1.11
N ARG A 48 -16.03 -8.31 1.15
CA ARG A 48 -16.47 -7.54 -0.03
C ARG A 48 -15.56 -6.32 -0.26
N ARG A 49 -15.11 -5.69 0.82
CA ARG A 49 -14.21 -4.53 0.80
C ARG A 49 -13.18 -4.67 1.92
N VAL A 50 -11.91 -4.44 1.58
CA VAL A 50 -10.81 -4.30 2.53
C VAL A 50 -10.24 -2.89 2.42
N GLN A 51 -10.10 -2.20 3.55
CA GLN A 51 -9.48 -0.88 3.65
C GLN A 51 -8.27 -0.96 4.57
N PHE A 52 -7.13 -0.49 4.07
CA PHE A 52 -5.90 -0.41 4.86
C PHE A 52 -5.96 0.82 5.76
N LEU A 53 -5.63 0.62 7.03
CA LEU A 53 -5.56 1.71 8.01
C LEU A 53 -4.10 1.99 8.31
N ASP A 54 -3.73 3.26 8.39
CA ASP A 54 -2.37 3.62 8.77
C ASP A 54 -2.12 3.31 10.25
N LYS A 55 -0.91 2.88 10.57
CA LYS A 55 -0.50 2.69 11.94
C LYS A 55 -0.27 4.07 12.55
N MET A 56 -1.20 4.52 13.40
CA MET A 56 -0.93 5.64 14.29
C MET A 56 0.33 5.32 15.12
N GLY A 57 1.49 5.87 14.73
CA GLY A 57 2.74 5.74 15.49
C GLY A 57 3.97 5.22 14.75
N LYS A 58 4.19 5.51 13.46
CA LYS A 58 5.54 5.50 12.91
C LYS A 58 6.10 6.93 12.95
N PRO A 59 7.20 7.22 13.68
CA PRO A 59 7.92 8.47 13.46
C PRO A 59 8.35 8.50 12.00
N VAL A 60 8.05 9.61 11.34
CA VAL A 60 8.49 9.89 9.98
C VAL A 60 10.02 9.98 10.01
N GLU A 61 10.71 8.94 9.54
CA GLU A 61 12.12 9.06 9.21
C GLU A 61 12.20 9.86 7.91
N GLU A 62 12.62 11.13 8.04
CA GLU A 62 12.90 12.03 6.92
C GLU A 62 13.93 11.38 5.99
N ARG A 63 13.48 10.97 4.81
CA ARG A 63 14.40 10.67 3.70
C ARG A 63 14.79 11.99 3.05
N GLU A 64 16.05 12.35 3.21
CA GLU A 64 16.69 13.50 2.56
C GLU A 64 16.56 13.35 1.03
N VAL A 65 15.81 14.26 0.40
CA VAL A 65 15.73 14.37 -1.06
C VAL A 65 16.88 15.27 -1.52
N ASN A 66 17.91 14.67 -2.10
CA ASN A 66 18.97 15.39 -2.82
C ASN A 66 18.35 16.10 -4.03
N ARG A 67 18.27 17.43 -3.99
CA ARG A 67 17.79 18.27 -5.08
C ARG A 67 18.96 18.56 -6.03
N GLU A 68 19.01 17.86 -7.16
CA GLU A 68 19.87 18.27 -8.27
C GLU A 68 19.27 19.53 -8.90
N GLU A 69 19.91 20.69 -8.65
CA GLU A 69 19.64 21.94 -9.37
C GLU A 69 20.34 21.89 -10.73
N GLY A 70 19.53 21.80 -11.79
CA GLY A 70 19.98 21.93 -13.16
C GLY A 70 19.37 23.17 -13.81
N ASP A 71 20.28 23.98 -14.37
CA ASP A 71 20.11 24.77 -15.59
C ASP A 71 19.48 26.17 -15.49
N GLU A 72 20.32 27.21 -15.35
CA GLU A 72 20.10 28.50 -16.04
C GLU A 72 21.45 29.02 -16.60
N GLY A 73 21.80 28.61 -17.83
CA GLY A 73 22.87 29.25 -18.61
C GLY A 73 22.36 30.54 -19.27
N VAL A 74 22.71 31.70 -18.70
CA VAL A 74 22.45 33.00 -19.35
C VAL A 74 23.62 33.34 -20.26
N GLU A 75 23.36 33.42 -21.57
CA GLU A 75 24.32 33.83 -22.58
C GLU A 75 24.55 35.36 -22.49
N GLU A 76 25.73 35.79 -22.04
CA GLU A 76 26.15 37.19 -22.08
C GLU A 76 26.53 37.57 -23.53
N GLY A 77 25.76 38.50 -24.10
CA GLY A 77 26.11 39.18 -25.36
C GLY A 77 27.33 40.07 -25.17
N THR A 78 28.43 39.74 -25.84
CA THR A 78 29.60 40.62 -25.96
C THR A 78 29.31 41.70 -26.99
N VAL A 79 29.24 42.97 -26.56
CA VAL A 79 29.31 44.11 -27.49
C VAL A 79 30.78 44.46 -27.70
N SER A 80 31.28 44.28 -28.92
CA SER A 80 32.64 44.64 -29.32
C SER A 80 32.63 45.41 -30.64
N SER A 81 32.98 46.70 -30.56
CA SER A 81 33.62 47.56 -31.58
C SER A 81 33.55 49.01 -31.07
N GLY A 82 34.60 49.82 -30.89
CA GLY A 82 35.95 49.84 -31.47
C GLY A 82 36.09 50.99 -32.48
N GLY A 83 36.83 52.06 -32.13
CA GLY A 83 37.31 53.16 -33.02
C GLY A 83 36.32 54.31 -33.23
N GLU A 84 36.68 55.61 -33.15
CA GLU A 84 37.94 56.35 -33.41
C GLU A 84 38.24 57.42 -32.35
#